data_AF-A0A840J7R8-F1
#
_entry.id   AF-A0A840J7R8-F1
#
_cell.length_a   1.000
_cell.length_b   1.000
_cell.length_c   1.000
_cell.angle_alpha   90.00
_cell.angle_beta   90.00
_cell.angle_gamma   90.00
#
_symmetry.space_group_name_H-M   'P 1'
#
loop_
_entity.id
_entity.type
_entity.pdbx_description
1 polymer ?
#
loop_
_entity_poly.entity_id
_entity_poly.type
_entity_poly.pdbx_seq_one_letter_code
_entity_poly.pdbx_strand_id
1 'polypeptide(L)'
;MTELIPTRRCVLRAGLAVPALAAGSGLLLPGAATAAPLVRRDRPVLTHGVASGDVTTGSGVVWSRADRPARLVVDIARDPSFRSARRVPGPVVTPDTGGTGKVRVAGLRPGTEYHYRVTAVDLDGRASSEAVAGRFATAPLGRTSTRILWSGDVVGQNYGINPGLGGMTIFSAMADRRPDVFLHSGDTVYADGPLTDTVTLPGGGGTWHNIVTPEKSKVAETLDEYRGQHAYNRLDRNFLRFAAEVPAYVQWDDHEVTNNWYPGEILDDRPEYTEKRVDVLAPRAYQAFHEWHPIDRRQAVDGRVYRSFRYGSRVEVFVLDMRTYRDANTADPTQPGHILGDRQARWLADAVSRSTATWKIVQADMPIGLVVPDGTAIEAVANGLPGAPGGRETELAWVLRRIARDRVRNVVWLTADVHYSAAHHYSPDRAAFQDFDPFWEFVSGPLNAGAFGPSALDPTFGPEVVFAHAPETQNSSPAQGFQHFGELNVDGPSGALTVDLRDATGASLWSRTLHPQRR
;
A
#
# COMPACT_ATOMS: atom_id res chain seq x y z
N MET A 1 -12.39 -7.19 -52.92
CA MET A 1 -13.10 -6.21 -53.78
C MET A 1 -13.93 -5.31 -52.88
N THR A 2 -13.41 -4.09 -52.71
CA THR A 2 -14.13 -2.81 -52.59
C THR A 2 -15.27 -2.65 -51.56
N GLU A 3 -14.91 -1.98 -50.46
CA GLU A 3 -15.55 -0.83 -49.78
C GLU A 3 -17.00 -0.42 -50.16
N LEU A 4 -17.78 -0.01 -49.13
CA LEU A 4 -18.17 1.41 -48.90
C LEU A 4 -18.99 1.57 -47.60
N ILE A 5 -18.64 2.61 -46.82
CA ILE A 5 -19.27 3.13 -45.58
C ILE A 5 -20.21 4.32 -45.99
N PRO A 6 -20.83 5.13 -45.09
CA PRO A 6 -21.91 4.99 -44.09
C PRO A 6 -23.20 5.79 -44.46
N THR A 7 -24.27 5.80 -43.61
CA THR A 7 -24.86 7.04 -43.01
C THR A 7 -26.12 6.85 -42.12
N ARG A 8 -26.04 7.41 -40.90
CA ARG A 8 -26.96 8.23 -40.06
C ARG A 8 -28.51 8.10 -40.08
N ARG A 9 -29.03 8.09 -38.83
CA ARG A 9 -30.21 8.79 -38.21
C ARG A 9 -31.57 8.07 -38.07
N CYS A 10 -31.92 7.86 -36.78
CA CYS A 10 -33.18 8.18 -36.07
C CYS A 10 -34.45 8.44 -36.88
N VAL A 11 -35.57 7.81 -36.47
CA VAL A 11 -36.82 8.49 -36.04
C VAL A 11 -37.78 7.47 -35.40
N LEU A 12 -38.37 7.89 -34.27
CA LEU A 12 -39.47 7.25 -33.54
C LEU A 12 -40.73 7.06 -34.39
N ARG A 13 -41.46 5.97 -34.18
CA ARG A 13 -42.93 5.96 -34.35
C ARG A 13 -43.59 5.27 -33.16
N ALA A 14 -44.18 6.09 -32.29
CA ALA A 14 -45.18 5.70 -31.33
C ALA A 14 -46.46 5.30 -32.09
N GLY A 15 -46.97 4.10 -31.82
CA GLY A 15 -48.28 3.66 -32.26
C GLY A 15 -49.32 4.03 -31.21
N LEU A 16 -50.24 4.94 -31.55
CA LEU A 16 -51.51 5.10 -30.86
C LEU A 16 -52.51 4.13 -31.49
N ALA A 17 -53.06 3.22 -30.69
CA ALA A 17 -54.24 2.44 -31.03
C ALA A 17 -55.33 2.77 -30.01
N VAL A 18 -56.44 3.32 -30.50
CA VAL A 18 -57.75 3.34 -29.82
C VAL A 18 -58.55 2.19 -30.42
N PRO A 19 -59.27 1.38 -29.63
CA PRO A 19 -60.73 1.51 -29.72
C PRO A 19 -61.54 1.23 -28.44
N ALA A 20 -62.72 1.86 -28.46
CA ALA A 20 -64.03 1.38 -28.00
C ALA A 20 -64.36 1.36 -26.50
N LEU A 21 -65.31 2.23 -26.18
CA LEU A 21 -66.17 2.25 -24.99
C LEU A 21 -67.05 0.99 -24.93
N ALA A 22 -67.04 0.32 -23.78
CA ALA A 22 -68.12 -0.54 -23.32
C ALA A 22 -68.47 -0.14 -21.88
N ALA A 23 -69.73 0.24 -21.66
CA ALA A 23 -70.27 0.59 -20.37
C ALA A 23 -70.41 -0.68 -19.51
N GLY A 24 -69.77 -0.67 -18.33
CA GLY A 24 -69.87 -1.74 -17.34
C GLY A 24 -69.57 -1.20 -15.96
N SER A 25 -70.59 -1.19 -15.10
CA SER A 25 -70.52 -0.84 -13.69
C SER A 25 -69.55 -1.79 -12.96
N GLY A 26 -68.39 -1.29 -12.55
CA GLY A 26 -67.37 -2.06 -11.84
C GLY A 26 -66.76 -1.22 -10.73
N LEU A 27 -66.67 -1.80 -9.53
CA LEU A 27 -66.15 -1.18 -8.32
C LEU A 27 -64.78 -0.52 -8.54
N LEU A 28 -64.65 0.74 -8.11
CA LEU A 28 -63.36 1.42 -7.97
C LEU A 28 -62.59 0.79 -6.79
N LEU A 29 -61.75 -0.19 -7.08
CA LEU A 29 -60.64 -0.54 -6.18
C LEU A 29 -59.58 0.55 -6.33
N PRO A 30 -59.12 1.21 -5.24
CA PRO A 30 -58.02 2.15 -5.33
C PRO A 30 -56.77 1.37 -5.75
N GLY A 31 -56.30 1.64 -6.97
CA GLY A 31 -55.02 1.12 -7.44
C GLY A 31 -53.93 1.56 -6.48
N ALA A 32 -53.24 0.59 -5.88
CA ALA A 32 -52.01 0.82 -5.16
C ALA A 32 -51.00 1.41 -6.15
N ALA A 33 -50.86 2.73 -6.15
CA ALA A 33 -49.73 3.38 -6.77
C ALA A 33 -48.48 2.85 -6.06
N THR A 34 -47.77 1.93 -6.71
CA THR A 34 -46.40 1.59 -6.31
C THR A 34 -45.60 2.86 -6.51
N ALA A 35 -45.43 3.63 -5.43
CA ALA A 35 -44.49 4.73 -5.40
C ALA A 35 -43.14 4.15 -5.83
N ALA A 36 -42.65 4.55 -7.01
CA ALA A 36 -41.26 4.35 -7.36
C ALA A 36 -40.44 4.89 -6.17
N PRO A 37 -39.48 4.14 -5.62
CA PRO A 37 -38.73 4.62 -4.48
C PRO A 37 -38.07 5.94 -4.90
N LEU A 38 -38.53 7.04 -4.31
CA LEU A 38 -37.87 8.32 -4.36
C LEU A 38 -36.49 8.09 -3.77
N VAL A 39 -35.48 7.90 -4.63
CA VAL A 39 -34.08 7.90 -4.22
C VAL A 39 -33.86 9.28 -3.60
N ARG A 40 -33.81 9.33 -2.27
CA ARG A 40 -33.52 10.55 -1.54
C ARG A 40 -32.11 10.96 -1.95
N ARG A 41 -32.02 11.92 -2.87
CA ARG A 41 -30.74 12.49 -3.37
C ARG A 41 -29.98 13.24 -2.27
N ASP A 42 -30.65 13.52 -1.16
CA ASP A 42 -30.09 14.17 0.01
C ASP A 42 -29.75 13.12 1.08
N ARG A 43 -28.70 12.34 0.83
CA ARG A 43 -28.07 11.45 1.80
C ARG A 43 -26.55 11.49 1.62
N PRO A 44 -25.76 11.19 2.65
CA PRO A 44 -24.31 11.01 2.51
C PRO A 44 -23.97 9.92 1.50
N VAL A 45 -22.79 10.02 0.90
CA VAL A 45 -22.23 9.02 -0.01
C VAL A 45 -20.83 8.64 0.45
N LEU A 46 -20.56 7.34 0.51
CA LEU A 46 -19.20 6.83 0.68
C LEU A 46 -18.52 6.80 -0.70
N THR A 47 -17.55 7.67 -0.93
CA THR A 47 -17.06 7.96 -2.29
C THR A 47 -15.83 7.17 -2.72
N HIS A 48 -15.04 6.64 -1.78
CA HIS A 48 -13.73 6.02 -2.05
C HIS A 48 -13.62 4.59 -1.50
N GLY A 49 -14.78 3.92 -1.41
CA GLY A 49 -14.89 2.57 -0.88
C GLY A 49 -14.52 2.45 0.59
N VAL A 50 -14.08 1.26 0.98
CA VAL A 50 -13.68 0.91 2.34
C VAL A 50 -12.31 0.24 2.32
N ALA A 51 -11.62 0.26 3.45
CA ALA A 51 -10.39 -0.49 3.64
C ALA A 51 -10.28 -1.04 5.05
N SER A 52 -9.43 -2.05 5.24
CA SER A 52 -9.06 -2.55 6.56
C SER A 52 -7.55 -2.63 6.75
N GLY A 53 -7.09 -2.56 8.00
CA GLY A 53 -5.67 -2.56 8.31
C GLY A 53 -5.39 -2.64 9.79
N ASP A 54 -4.11 -2.71 10.14
CA ASP A 54 -3.62 -2.87 11.51
C ASP A 54 -4.41 -3.95 12.29
N VAL A 55 -4.76 -5.02 11.58
CA VAL A 55 -5.49 -6.17 12.10
C VAL A 55 -4.58 -6.95 13.03
N THR A 56 -5.09 -7.26 14.22
CA THR A 56 -4.41 -8.02 15.28
C THR A 56 -5.18 -9.31 15.55
N THR A 57 -4.81 -10.02 16.61
CA THR A 57 -5.55 -11.20 17.09
C THR A 57 -6.93 -10.86 17.63
N GLY A 58 -7.18 -9.62 18.05
CA GLY A 58 -8.42 -9.22 18.74
C GLY A 58 -9.06 -7.93 18.23
N SER A 59 -8.50 -7.30 17.20
CA SER A 59 -9.02 -6.04 16.66
C SER A 59 -8.66 -5.84 15.18
N GLY A 60 -9.32 -4.90 14.54
CA GLY A 60 -8.89 -4.33 13.26
C GLY A 60 -9.35 -2.87 13.11
N VAL A 61 -8.73 -2.14 12.20
CA VAL A 61 -9.18 -0.80 11.77
C VAL A 61 -9.99 -0.95 10.50
N VAL A 62 -11.16 -0.30 10.47
CA VAL A 62 -11.95 -0.12 9.25
C VAL A 62 -11.95 1.35 8.87
N TRP A 63 -11.63 1.65 7.62
CA TRP A 63 -11.53 2.99 7.06
C TRP A 63 -12.61 3.23 6.01
N SER A 64 -13.10 4.47 5.92
CA SER A 64 -13.94 4.95 4.82
C SER A 64 -13.90 6.47 4.72
N ARG A 65 -14.38 7.02 3.61
CA ARG A 65 -14.57 8.47 3.39
C ARG A 65 -16.01 8.80 2.99
N ALA A 66 -16.59 9.84 3.58
CA ALA A 66 -17.88 10.41 3.16
C ALA A 66 -17.70 11.71 2.35
N ASP A 67 -18.70 12.07 1.53
CA ASP A 67 -18.76 13.31 0.75
C ASP A 67 -19.06 14.57 1.58
N ARG A 68 -19.61 14.39 2.78
CA ARG A 68 -20.09 15.46 3.67
C ARG A 68 -19.91 15.08 5.14
N PRO A 69 -20.06 16.04 6.08
CA PRO A 69 -20.05 15.71 7.50
C PRO A 69 -21.07 14.62 7.86
N ALA A 70 -20.58 13.51 8.40
CA ALA A 70 -21.40 12.35 8.73
C ALA A 70 -20.74 11.51 9.82
N ARG A 71 -21.52 10.72 10.56
CA ARG A 71 -20.99 9.70 11.46
C ARG A 71 -20.77 8.40 10.69
N LEU A 72 -19.55 7.88 10.70
CA LEU A 72 -19.31 6.52 10.21
C LEU A 72 -19.85 5.49 11.19
N VAL A 73 -20.47 4.43 10.68
CA VAL A 73 -20.95 3.30 11.46
C VAL A 73 -20.49 2.02 10.78
N VAL A 74 -19.92 1.10 11.56
CA VAL A 74 -19.50 -0.22 11.08
C VAL A 74 -20.42 -1.27 11.67
N ASP A 75 -21.15 -1.99 10.81
CA ASP A 75 -21.77 -3.25 11.21
C ASP A 75 -20.77 -4.37 10.88
N ILE A 76 -20.41 -5.22 11.85
CA ILE A 76 -19.46 -6.33 11.67
C ILE A 76 -20.06 -7.67 12.11
N ALA A 77 -19.87 -8.71 11.30
CA ALA A 77 -20.40 -10.05 11.53
C ALA A 77 -19.41 -11.13 11.07
N ARG A 78 -19.60 -12.37 11.53
CA ARG A 78 -18.86 -13.55 11.03
C ARG A 78 -19.54 -14.20 9.82
N ASP A 79 -20.66 -13.63 9.40
CA ASP A 79 -21.50 -14.15 8.32
C ASP A 79 -21.86 -12.99 7.38
N PRO A 80 -21.74 -13.16 6.05
CA PRO A 80 -21.93 -12.09 5.09
C PRO A 80 -23.40 -11.64 4.96
N SER A 81 -24.36 -12.33 5.58
CA SER A 81 -25.76 -11.90 5.63
C SER A 81 -26.03 -10.87 6.74
N PHE A 82 -25.06 -10.58 7.62
CA PHE A 82 -25.18 -9.61 8.73
C PHE A 82 -26.33 -9.86 9.72
N ARG A 83 -26.87 -11.09 9.80
CA ARG A 83 -28.01 -11.43 10.68
C ARG A 83 -27.74 -11.21 12.17
N SER A 84 -26.48 -11.33 12.59
CA SER A 84 -26.04 -11.11 13.97
C SER A 84 -24.89 -10.10 14.01
N ALA A 85 -25.02 -9.03 13.22
CA ALA A 85 -24.01 -7.99 13.18
C ALA A 85 -23.94 -7.20 14.48
N ARG A 86 -22.71 -6.95 14.95
CA ARG A 86 -22.43 -5.97 15.99
C ARG A 86 -22.26 -4.61 15.32
N ARG A 87 -23.07 -3.65 15.73
CA ARG A 87 -22.91 -2.25 15.33
C ARG A 87 -21.86 -1.55 16.18
N VAL A 88 -20.90 -0.91 15.53
CA VAL A 88 -19.80 -0.16 16.15
C VAL A 88 -19.86 1.28 15.64
N PRO A 89 -20.22 2.26 16.49
CA PRO A 89 -20.21 3.66 16.10
C PRO A 89 -18.76 4.13 15.90
N GLY A 90 -18.52 4.78 14.76
CA GLY A 90 -17.26 5.41 14.40
C GLY A 90 -17.24 6.91 14.72
N PRO A 91 -16.17 7.61 14.31
CA PRO A 91 -16.06 9.05 14.46
C PRO A 91 -17.05 9.79 13.54
N VAL A 92 -17.27 11.07 13.86
CA VAL A 92 -17.81 12.02 12.89
C VAL A 92 -16.67 12.45 11.98
N VAL A 93 -16.88 12.34 10.67
CA VAL A 93 -15.95 12.84 9.66
C VAL A 93 -16.35 14.25 9.26
N THR A 94 -15.37 15.11 9.00
CA THR A 94 -15.57 16.53 8.65
C THR A 94 -14.60 16.92 7.53
N PRO A 95 -14.75 18.12 6.92
CA PRO A 95 -13.75 18.64 6.01
C PRO A 95 -12.33 18.69 6.61
N ASP A 96 -12.20 18.88 7.92
CA ASP A 96 -10.91 18.93 8.62
C ASP A 96 -10.14 17.59 8.53
N THR A 97 -10.85 16.47 8.38
CA THR A 97 -10.26 15.13 8.16
C THR A 97 -10.31 14.70 6.69
N GLY A 98 -10.62 15.63 5.77
CA GLY A 98 -10.85 15.32 4.36
C GLY A 98 -12.07 14.42 4.13
N GLY A 99 -13.01 14.35 5.09
CA GLY A 99 -14.14 13.43 5.10
C GLY A 99 -13.77 11.98 5.43
N THR A 100 -12.52 11.70 5.78
CA THR A 100 -12.03 10.35 6.11
C THR A 100 -12.25 10.03 7.58
N GLY A 101 -12.44 8.74 7.89
CA GLY A 101 -12.56 8.27 9.27
C GLY A 101 -12.14 6.82 9.43
N LYS A 102 -11.66 6.50 10.63
CA LYS A 102 -11.17 5.18 11.03
C LYS A 102 -11.91 4.69 12.26
N VAL A 103 -12.45 3.48 12.19
CA VAL A 103 -13.17 2.81 13.27
C VAL A 103 -12.34 1.64 13.76
N ARG A 104 -11.86 1.70 15.01
CA ARG A 104 -11.23 0.56 15.66
C ARG A 104 -12.31 -0.41 16.12
N VAL A 105 -12.30 -1.60 15.56
CA VAL A 105 -13.22 -2.68 15.90
C VAL A 105 -12.49 -3.66 16.82
N ALA A 106 -12.75 -3.58 18.13
CA ALA A 106 -12.08 -4.41 19.14
C ALA A 106 -12.97 -5.55 19.66
N GLY A 107 -12.38 -6.51 20.40
CA GLY A 107 -13.11 -7.64 21.00
C GLY A 107 -13.46 -8.73 19.98
N LEU A 108 -12.64 -8.86 18.94
CA LEU A 108 -12.79 -9.89 17.90
C LEU A 108 -12.13 -11.20 18.36
N ARG A 109 -12.60 -12.32 17.81
CA ARG A 109 -11.99 -13.63 18.04
C ARG A 109 -10.75 -13.78 17.15
N PRO A 110 -9.65 -14.36 17.63
CA PRO A 110 -8.49 -14.65 16.79
C PRO A 110 -8.80 -15.64 15.67
N GLY A 111 -8.03 -15.56 14.57
CA GLY A 111 -8.10 -16.51 13.45
C GLY A 111 -9.49 -16.65 12.84
N THR A 112 -10.26 -15.57 12.83
CA THR A 112 -11.67 -15.57 12.44
C THR A 112 -11.89 -14.58 11.32
N GLU A 113 -12.51 -15.03 10.24
CA GLU A 113 -12.98 -14.15 9.16
C GLU A 113 -14.19 -13.33 9.64
N TYR A 114 -14.15 -12.04 9.34
CA TYR A 114 -15.22 -11.10 9.58
C TYR A 114 -15.57 -10.37 8.30
N HIS A 115 -16.88 -10.21 8.08
CA HIS A 115 -17.45 -9.30 7.10
C HIS A 115 -17.88 -8.03 7.82
N TYR A 116 -17.58 -6.88 7.21
CA TYR A 116 -18.03 -5.59 7.69
C TYR A 116 -18.75 -4.83 6.60
N ARG A 117 -19.63 -3.91 6.99
CA ARG A 117 -20.18 -2.90 6.09
C ARG A 117 -20.15 -1.55 6.78
N VAL A 118 -19.80 -0.51 6.02
CA VAL A 118 -19.74 0.86 6.49
C VAL A 118 -20.92 1.65 5.95
N THR A 119 -21.54 2.45 6.80
CA THR A 119 -22.50 3.49 6.39
C THR A 119 -22.06 4.84 6.95
N ALA A 120 -22.32 5.90 6.20
CA ALA A 120 -22.26 7.28 6.68
C ALA A 120 -23.69 7.73 7.04
N VAL A 121 -23.89 8.12 8.29
CA VAL A 121 -25.17 8.59 8.83
C VAL A 121 -25.11 10.11 9.00
N ASP A 122 -26.13 10.83 8.52
CA ASP A 122 -26.22 12.28 8.71
C ASP A 122 -26.17 12.65 10.20
N LEU A 123 -25.69 13.86 10.50
CA LEU A 123 -25.57 14.35 11.88
C LEU A 123 -26.93 14.52 12.57
N ASP A 124 -28.00 14.74 11.80
CA ASP A 124 -29.37 14.78 12.31
C ASP A 124 -30.05 13.39 12.38
N GLY A 125 -29.35 12.33 11.92
CA GLY A 125 -29.81 10.95 11.91
C GLY A 125 -30.90 10.63 10.89
N ARG A 126 -31.26 11.55 9.98
CA ARG A 126 -32.42 11.38 9.09
C ARG A 126 -32.12 10.59 7.83
N ALA A 127 -30.87 10.50 7.40
CA ALA A 127 -30.49 9.69 6.25
C ALA A 127 -29.17 8.93 6.47
N SER A 128 -28.95 7.91 5.65
CA SER A 128 -27.73 7.12 5.64
C SER A 128 -27.35 6.77 4.21
N SER A 129 -26.04 6.69 3.95
CA SER A 129 -25.50 6.23 2.68
C SER A 129 -25.91 4.80 2.36
N GLU A 130 -25.71 4.39 1.11
CA GLU A 130 -25.57 2.95 0.82
C GLU A 130 -24.46 2.34 1.68
N ALA A 131 -24.63 1.07 2.02
CA ALA A 131 -23.63 0.32 2.76
C ALA A 131 -22.55 -0.19 1.82
N VAL A 132 -21.28 0.05 2.14
CA VAL A 132 -20.14 -0.51 1.39
C VAL A 132 -19.51 -1.62 2.22
N ALA A 133 -19.41 -2.81 1.64
CA ALA A 133 -18.96 -4.02 2.33
C ALA A 133 -17.47 -4.31 2.09
N GLY A 134 -16.86 -4.99 3.06
CA GLY A 134 -15.52 -5.56 2.96
C GLY A 134 -15.36 -6.74 3.92
N ARG A 135 -14.17 -7.32 3.95
CA ARG A 135 -13.82 -8.42 4.87
C ARG A 135 -12.37 -8.34 5.32
N PHE A 136 -12.07 -9.00 6.44
CA PHE A 136 -10.71 -9.32 6.86
C PHE A 136 -10.73 -10.52 7.81
N ALA A 137 -9.59 -11.20 7.97
CA ALA A 137 -9.39 -12.21 9.00
C ALA A 137 -8.49 -11.66 10.11
N THR A 138 -8.88 -11.87 11.36
CA THR A 138 -8.00 -11.58 12.51
C THR A 138 -6.82 -12.53 12.55
N ALA A 139 -5.68 -12.04 13.04
CA ALA A 139 -4.50 -12.87 13.22
C ALA A 139 -4.84 -14.11 14.09
N PRO A 140 -4.37 -15.31 13.73
CA PRO A 140 -4.65 -16.54 14.48
C PRO A 140 -3.85 -16.57 15.79
N LEU A 141 -4.25 -17.49 16.67
CA LEU A 141 -3.39 -17.98 17.75
C LEU A 141 -2.72 -19.29 17.30
N GLY A 142 -1.47 -19.50 17.69
CA GLY A 142 -0.76 -20.76 17.44
C GLY A 142 -0.16 -20.91 16.03
N ARG A 143 -0.04 -22.17 15.59
CA ARG A 143 0.76 -22.59 14.42
C ARG A 143 -0.10 -22.74 13.16
N THR A 144 -0.76 -21.67 12.75
CA THR A 144 -1.56 -21.65 11.50
C THR A 144 -0.69 -21.26 10.32
N SER A 145 -0.99 -21.77 9.13
CA SER A 145 -0.37 -21.29 7.91
C SER A 145 -0.74 -19.83 7.65
N THR A 146 0.16 -19.06 7.05
CA THR A 146 -0.06 -17.63 6.80
C THR A 146 0.47 -17.24 5.44
N ARG A 147 -0.34 -16.54 4.65
CA ARG A 147 0.02 -15.95 3.36
C ARG A 147 0.09 -14.44 3.47
N ILE A 148 1.24 -13.87 3.16
CA ILE A 148 1.50 -12.43 3.19
C ILE A 148 1.91 -12.01 1.79
N LEU A 149 1.33 -10.92 1.27
CA LEU A 149 1.88 -10.25 0.08
C LEU A 149 2.65 -9.00 0.50
N TRP A 150 3.64 -8.60 -0.28
CA TRP A 150 4.30 -7.30 -0.12
C TRP A 150 4.65 -6.66 -1.47
N SER A 151 4.62 -5.33 -1.53
CA SER A 151 5.12 -4.52 -2.66
C SER A 151 5.06 -3.02 -2.32
N GLY A 152 5.46 -2.16 -3.24
CA GLY A 152 5.37 -0.69 -3.17
C GLY A 152 5.10 -0.04 -4.53
N ASP A 153 5.30 1.27 -4.62
CA ASP A 153 5.44 2.02 -5.88
C ASP A 153 4.15 2.08 -6.74
N VAL A 154 3.20 2.92 -6.30
CA VAL A 154 1.86 3.05 -6.90
C VAL A 154 1.67 4.41 -7.57
N VAL A 155 1.47 4.39 -8.90
CA VAL A 155 1.18 5.56 -9.74
C VAL A 155 2.36 6.54 -9.82
N GLY A 156 3.50 6.03 -10.27
CA GLY A 156 4.76 6.77 -10.42
C GLY A 156 5.25 6.93 -11.86
N GLN A 157 6.22 7.82 -12.03
CA GLN A 157 6.91 8.11 -13.31
C GLN A 157 5.96 8.29 -14.50
N ASN A 158 4.86 9.01 -14.26
CA ASN A 158 3.83 9.35 -15.24
C ASN A 158 2.92 8.18 -15.70
N TYR A 159 2.93 7.05 -14.98
CA TYR A 159 2.02 5.93 -15.22
C TYR A 159 0.93 5.83 -14.16
N GLY A 160 -0.19 6.52 -14.40
CA GLY A 160 -1.41 6.45 -13.59
C GLY A 160 -2.40 5.37 -14.01
N ILE A 161 -3.67 5.54 -13.65
CA ILE A 161 -4.73 4.60 -13.98
C ILE A 161 -5.01 4.67 -15.48
N ASN A 162 -4.90 3.53 -16.18
CA ASN A 162 -5.23 3.41 -17.60
C ASN A 162 -6.50 2.55 -17.81
N PRO A 163 -7.68 3.16 -18.01
CA PRO A 163 -8.93 2.42 -18.20
C PRO A 163 -8.94 1.54 -19.45
N GLY A 164 -8.20 1.92 -20.50
CA GLY A 164 -8.09 1.17 -21.75
C GLY A 164 -7.42 -0.19 -21.58
N LEU A 165 -6.57 -0.32 -20.55
CA LEU A 165 -5.89 -1.57 -20.17
C LEU A 165 -6.57 -2.26 -18.97
N GLY A 166 -7.72 -1.77 -18.53
CA GLY A 166 -8.48 -2.34 -17.41
C GLY A 166 -8.14 -1.75 -16.03
N GLY A 167 -7.34 -0.68 -15.98
CA GLY A 167 -6.90 -0.01 -14.75
C GLY A 167 -5.65 -0.64 -14.15
N MET A 168 -5.50 -0.57 -12.83
CA MET A 168 -4.37 -1.16 -12.09
C MET A 168 -4.62 -2.66 -11.79
N THR A 169 -4.58 -3.50 -12.82
CA THR A 169 -5.01 -4.91 -12.75
C THR A 169 -4.21 -5.79 -11.78
N ILE A 170 -2.98 -5.40 -11.43
CA ILE A 170 -2.15 -6.10 -10.42
C ILE A 170 -2.87 -6.25 -9.07
N PHE A 171 -3.68 -5.26 -8.66
CA PHE A 171 -4.43 -5.33 -7.40
C PHE A 171 -5.49 -6.44 -7.43
N SER A 172 -6.08 -6.71 -8.60
CA SER A 172 -6.97 -7.86 -8.78
C SER A 172 -6.21 -9.17 -8.73
N ALA A 173 -5.03 -9.26 -9.35
CA ALA A 173 -4.17 -10.45 -9.28
C ALA A 173 -3.75 -10.76 -7.83
N MET A 174 -3.36 -9.73 -7.06
CA MET A 174 -3.06 -9.84 -5.63
C MET A 174 -4.29 -10.28 -4.82
N ALA A 175 -5.47 -9.71 -5.06
CA ALA A 175 -6.70 -10.12 -4.39
C ALA A 175 -7.04 -11.60 -4.65
N ASP A 176 -6.80 -12.09 -5.87
CA ASP A 176 -7.04 -13.49 -6.25
C ASP A 176 -6.10 -14.47 -5.52
N ARG A 177 -4.97 -13.99 -4.99
CA ARG A 177 -4.11 -14.77 -4.08
C ARG A 177 -4.72 -14.98 -2.70
N ARG A 178 -5.76 -14.23 -2.33
CA ARG A 178 -6.42 -14.29 -1.00
C ARG A 178 -5.42 -14.27 0.17
N PRO A 179 -4.53 -13.27 0.25
CA PRO A 179 -3.61 -13.19 1.37
C PRO A 179 -4.31 -12.86 2.68
N ASP A 180 -3.67 -13.24 3.78
CA ASP A 180 -4.10 -12.92 5.14
C ASP A 180 -3.83 -11.44 5.47
N VAL A 181 -2.75 -10.87 4.91
CA VAL A 181 -2.38 -9.46 5.03
C VAL A 181 -1.47 -9.03 3.87
N PHE A 182 -1.54 -7.75 3.52
CA PHE A 182 -0.62 -7.09 2.59
C PHE A 182 0.29 -6.11 3.33
N LEU A 183 1.58 -6.12 2.98
CA LEU A 183 2.58 -5.18 3.47
C LEU A 183 2.86 -4.16 2.36
N HIS A 184 2.42 -2.92 2.54
CA HIS A 184 2.70 -1.84 1.60
C HIS A 184 3.95 -1.10 2.06
N SER A 185 5.06 -1.33 1.37
CA SER A 185 6.40 -0.87 1.76
C SER A 185 6.73 0.50 1.18
N GLY A 186 5.83 1.48 1.31
CA GLY A 186 6.09 2.82 0.78
C GLY A 186 5.53 3.08 -0.61
N ASP A 187 5.72 4.32 -1.08
CA ASP A 187 5.24 4.85 -2.36
C ASP A 187 3.78 4.48 -2.64
N THR A 188 2.94 4.66 -1.64
CA THR A 188 1.49 4.51 -1.74
C THR A 188 0.91 5.51 -2.74
N VAL A 189 1.63 6.59 -3.04
CA VAL A 189 1.34 7.61 -4.05
C VAL A 189 2.65 8.24 -4.51
N TYR A 190 2.62 8.88 -5.69
CA TYR A 190 3.62 9.89 -6.10
C TYR A 190 3.02 11.28 -6.00
N ALA A 191 3.37 12.00 -4.93
CA ALA A 191 2.87 13.35 -4.67
C ALA A 191 3.62 14.43 -5.44
N ASP A 192 4.74 14.07 -6.03
CA ASP A 192 5.74 14.94 -6.64
C ASP A 192 6.04 14.58 -8.11
N GLY A 193 5.34 13.56 -8.63
CA GLY A 193 5.39 13.14 -10.03
C GLY A 193 4.08 13.45 -10.76
N PRO A 194 3.95 14.63 -11.40
CA PRO A 194 2.75 14.99 -12.15
C PRO A 194 2.46 13.99 -13.29
N LEU A 195 1.17 13.67 -13.46
CA LEU A 195 0.66 12.91 -14.58
C LEU A 195 0.31 13.82 -15.76
N THR A 196 0.63 13.37 -16.96
CA THR A 196 0.08 13.88 -18.22
C THR A 196 -1.01 12.97 -18.73
N ASP A 197 -1.95 13.49 -19.53
CA ASP A 197 -3.05 12.69 -20.09
C ASP A 197 -2.56 11.49 -20.90
N THR A 198 -1.40 11.62 -21.55
CA THR A 198 -0.81 10.57 -22.37
C THR A 198 0.70 10.45 -22.17
N VAL A 199 1.20 9.23 -22.32
CA VAL A 199 2.64 8.91 -22.41
C VAL A 199 2.87 8.08 -23.66
N THR A 200 3.76 8.54 -24.54
CA THR A 200 4.15 7.76 -25.73
C THR A 200 5.09 6.64 -25.32
N LEU A 201 4.72 5.40 -25.59
CA LEU A 201 5.52 4.24 -25.23
C LEU A 201 6.68 4.04 -26.24
N PRO A 202 7.91 3.76 -25.77
CA PRO A 202 9.05 3.48 -26.65
C PRO A 202 8.78 2.33 -27.62
N GLY A 203 9.56 2.26 -28.70
CA GLY A 203 9.56 1.12 -29.63
C GLY A 203 8.26 0.91 -30.42
N GLY A 204 7.39 1.92 -30.49
CA GLY A 204 6.08 1.79 -31.14
C GLY A 204 5.04 1.05 -30.28
N GLY A 205 5.26 0.96 -28.96
CA GLY A 205 4.37 0.30 -28.00
C GLY A 205 2.99 0.95 -27.82
N GLY A 206 2.69 2.01 -28.57
CA GLY A 206 1.42 2.75 -28.50
C GLY A 206 1.46 3.89 -27.49
N THR A 207 0.30 4.22 -26.93
CA THR A 207 0.12 5.34 -26.01
C THR A 207 -0.54 4.86 -24.73
N TRP A 208 0.06 5.21 -23.60
CA TRP A 208 -0.57 5.09 -22.29
C TRP A 208 -1.52 6.26 -22.07
N HIS A 209 -2.73 6.00 -21.58
CA HIS A 209 -3.76 7.01 -21.35
C HIS A 209 -4.11 7.08 -19.87
N ASN A 210 -3.69 8.15 -19.21
CA ASN A 210 -3.96 8.36 -17.79
C ASN A 210 -5.36 8.95 -17.59
N ILE A 211 -6.01 8.56 -16.49
CA ILE A 211 -6.92 9.49 -15.81
C ILE A 211 -6.04 10.58 -15.17
N VAL A 212 -6.40 11.85 -15.30
CA VAL A 212 -5.70 12.96 -14.63
C VAL A 212 -6.70 13.74 -13.79
N THR A 213 -6.35 14.00 -12.54
CA THR A 213 -7.07 14.92 -11.64
C THR A 213 -6.24 16.19 -11.44
N PRO A 214 -6.85 17.31 -11.00
CA PRO A 214 -6.11 18.53 -10.72
C PRO A 214 -4.89 18.30 -9.81
N GLU A 215 -5.08 17.51 -8.75
CA GLU A 215 -4.02 17.23 -7.78
C GLU A 215 -2.92 16.34 -8.38
N LYS A 216 -3.24 15.44 -9.31
CA LYS A 216 -2.24 14.66 -10.04
C LYS A 216 -1.55 15.41 -11.18
N SER A 217 -1.97 16.64 -11.50
CA SER A 217 -1.40 17.41 -12.62
C SER A 217 -0.23 18.32 -12.20
N LYS A 218 0.10 18.38 -10.91
CA LYS A 218 1.21 19.15 -10.33
C LYS A 218 1.77 18.44 -9.09
N VAL A 219 2.91 18.93 -8.59
CA VAL A 219 3.43 18.52 -7.28
C VAL A 219 2.50 18.96 -6.16
N ALA A 220 2.38 18.16 -5.10
CA ALA A 220 1.55 18.49 -3.96
C ALA A 220 2.30 19.40 -2.97
N GLU A 221 1.65 20.48 -2.55
CA GLU A 221 2.24 21.42 -1.59
C GLU A 221 1.31 21.65 -0.40
N THR A 222 0.01 21.70 -0.66
CA THR A 222 -1.06 21.87 0.32
C THR A 222 -1.59 20.53 0.81
N LEU A 223 -2.21 20.53 1.99
CA LEU A 223 -2.83 19.33 2.54
C LEU A 223 -3.90 18.72 1.61
N ASP A 224 -4.70 19.55 0.94
CA ASP A 224 -5.73 19.06 0.01
C ASP A 224 -5.13 18.47 -1.27
N GLU A 225 -4.01 19.01 -1.77
CA GLU A 225 -3.28 18.38 -2.88
C GLU A 225 -2.73 17.01 -2.46
N TYR A 226 -2.13 16.88 -1.27
CA TYR A 226 -1.68 15.58 -0.75
C TYR A 226 -2.84 14.59 -0.56
N ARG A 227 -3.99 15.05 -0.05
CA ARG A 227 -5.21 14.22 0.03
C ARG A 227 -5.67 13.74 -1.35
N GLY A 228 -5.57 14.60 -2.37
CA GLY A 228 -5.90 14.26 -3.76
C GLY A 228 -5.02 13.14 -4.33
N GLN A 229 -3.74 13.09 -3.94
CA GLN A 229 -2.85 12.00 -4.35
C GLN A 229 -3.37 10.64 -3.91
N HIS A 230 -3.78 10.50 -2.64
CA HIS A 230 -4.33 9.26 -2.11
C HIS A 230 -5.74 8.97 -2.63
N ALA A 231 -6.54 10.01 -2.89
CA ALA A 231 -7.86 9.88 -3.48
C ALA A 231 -7.80 9.25 -4.88
N TYR A 232 -6.80 9.63 -5.68
CA TYR A 232 -6.64 9.18 -7.05
C TYR A 232 -6.61 7.65 -7.19
N ASN A 233 -5.82 6.95 -6.38
CA ASN A 233 -5.68 5.50 -6.46
C ASN A 233 -7.02 4.77 -6.24
N ARG A 234 -7.93 5.38 -5.48
CA ARG A 234 -9.27 4.86 -5.18
C ARG A 234 -10.31 5.14 -6.26
N LEU A 235 -9.92 5.78 -7.37
CA LEU A 235 -10.73 5.82 -8.60
C LEU A 235 -10.67 4.48 -9.35
N ASP A 236 -9.65 3.66 -9.10
CA ASP A 236 -9.46 2.37 -9.75
C ASP A 236 -10.28 1.27 -9.07
N ARG A 237 -11.06 0.53 -9.86
CA ARG A 237 -11.90 -0.57 -9.36
C ARG A 237 -11.12 -1.76 -8.82
N ASN A 238 -9.92 -2.04 -9.34
CA ASN A 238 -9.09 -3.14 -8.88
C ASN A 238 -8.52 -2.80 -7.51
N PHE A 239 -8.05 -1.56 -7.32
CA PHE A 239 -7.62 -1.07 -6.01
C PHE A 239 -8.76 -1.10 -4.99
N LEU A 240 -9.95 -0.60 -5.34
CA LEU A 240 -11.12 -0.64 -4.44
C LEU A 240 -11.49 -2.06 -4.02
N ARG A 241 -11.48 -3.01 -4.97
CA ARG A 241 -11.71 -4.43 -4.67
C ARG A 241 -10.67 -4.96 -3.70
N PHE A 242 -9.39 -4.76 -4.00
CA PHE A 242 -8.29 -5.23 -3.16
C PHE A 242 -8.38 -4.66 -1.74
N ALA A 243 -8.55 -3.35 -1.61
CA ALA A 243 -8.64 -2.66 -0.32
C ALA A 243 -9.83 -3.13 0.54
N ALA A 244 -10.95 -3.50 -0.10
CA ALA A 244 -12.13 -4.02 0.59
C ALA A 244 -11.96 -5.46 1.09
N GLU A 245 -11.02 -6.23 0.54
CA GLU A 245 -10.87 -7.67 0.80
C GLU A 245 -9.61 -8.05 1.58
N VAL A 246 -8.54 -7.25 1.47
CA VAL A 246 -7.22 -7.56 2.01
C VAL A 246 -6.84 -6.50 3.04
N PRO A 247 -6.63 -6.88 4.33
CA PRO A 247 -6.12 -5.93 5.31
C PRO A 247 -4.66 -5.59 5.02
N ALA A 248 -4.27 -4.35 5.30
CA ALA A 248 -2.90 -3.88 5.05
C ALA A 248 -2.17 -3.39 6.30
N TYR A 249 -0.85 -3.64 6.34
CA TYR A 249 0.12 -2.93 7.17
C TYR A 249 0.86 -1.94 6.26
N VAL A 250 0.47 -0.68 6.35
CA VAL A 250 0.97 0.38 5.48
C VAL A 250 2.11 1.13 6.16
N GLN A 251 3.17 1.34 5.40
CA GLN A 251 4.33 2.19 5.66
C GLN A 251 4.42 3.24 4.54
N TRP A 252 5.04 4.38 4.84
CA TRP A 252 5.36 5.41 3.86
C TRP A 252 6.82 5.33 3.44
N ASP A 253 7.15 5.99 2.34
CA ASP A 253 8.50 6.25 1.87
C ASP A 253 8.60 7.74 1.46
N ASP A 254 9.41 8.08 0.48
CA ASP A 254 9.65 9.45 0.06
C ASP A 254 8.51 10.06 -0.73
N HIS A 255 7.93 9.32 -1.67
CA HIS A 255 6.97 9.87 -2.64
C HIS A 255 5.60 10.24 -2.04
N GLU A 256 5.33 9.86 -0.78
CA GLU A 256 4.26 10.48 0.01
C GLU A 256 4.48 11.99 0.23
N VAL A 257 5.73 12.44 0.25
CA VAL A 257 6.15 13.83 0.46
C VAL A 257 6.72 14.42 -0.83
N THR A 258 7.91 13.94 -1.23
CA THR A 258 8.67 14.30 -2.43
C THR A 258 9.90 13.40 -2.56
N ASN A 259 10.30 13.08 -3.78
CA ASN A 259 11.44 12.21 -4.12
C ASN A 259 12.68 12.53 -3.26
N ASN A 260 13.26 11.49 -2.67
CA ASN A 260 14.51 11.45 -1.93
C ASN A 260 14.58 12.24 -0.63
N TRP A 261 13.45 12.71 -0.11
CA TRP A 261 13.48 13.73 0.95
C TRP A 261 14.16 13.30 2.25
N TYR A 262 14.71 14.31 2.94
CA TYR A 262 15.22 14.17 4.31
C TYR A 262 14.85 15.39 5.18
N PRO A 263 14.84 15.27 6.52
CA PRO A 263 14.54 16.38 7.41
C PRO A 263 15.47 17.59 7.20
N GLY A 264 14.89 18.79 7.12
CA GLY A 264 15.64 20.04 6.91
C GLY A 264 16.02 20.34 5.45
N GLU A 265 15.63 19.52 4.48
CA GLU A 265 15.91 19.76 3.07
C GLU A 265 15.20 21.02 2.51
N ILE A 266 15.89 21.70 1.60
CA ILE A 266 15.40 22.84 0.83
C ILE A 266 15.45 22.51 -0.66
N LEU A 267 14.30 22.52 -1.34
CA LEU A 267 14.12 22.12 -2.74
C LEU A 267 14.49 23.24 -3.74
N ASP A 268 15.62 23.91 -3.55
CA ASP A 268 16.02 25.08 -4.34
C ASP A 268 16.19 24.78 -5.84
N ASP A 269 16.54 23.54 -6.19
CA ASP A 269 16.73 23.04 -7.55
C ASP A 269 15.44 22.49 -8.20
N ARG A 270 14.30 22.52 -7.50
CA ARG A 270 13.01 22.00 -7.98
C ARG A 270 12.02 23.11 -8.33
N PRO A 271 12.14 23.78 -9.50
CA PRO A 271 11.37 24.97 -9.84
C PRO A 271 9.84 24.78 -9.87
N GLU A 272 9.37 23.54 -9.94
CA GLU A 272 7.96 23.16 -9.87
C GLU A 272 7.32 23.41 -8.49
N TYR A 273 8.14 23.50 -7.43
CA TYR A 273 7.69 23.82 -6.07
C TYR A 273 7.72 25.32 -5.78
N THR A 274 6.66 25.83 -5.17
CA THR A 274 6.61 27.18 -4.58
C THR A 274 7.06 27.16 -3.12
N GLU A 275 6.54 26.25 -2.30
CA GLU A 275 7.09 25.98 -0.96
C GLU A 275 8.29 25.03 -1.08
N LYS A 276 9.46 25.51 -0.65
CA LYS A 276 10.73 24.80 -0.81
C LYS A 276 11.13 23.98 0.39
N ARG A 277 10.56 24.25 1.57
CA ARG A 277 10.98 23.62 2.82
C ARG A 277 10.25 22.30 3.02
N VAL A 278 11.01 21.21 3.01
CA VAL A 278 10.47 19.87 3.26
C VAL A 278 9.84 19.78 4.66
N ASP A 279 10.38 20.49 5.65
CA ASP A 279 9.82 20.56 7.01
C ASP A 279 8.39 21.15 7.06
N VAL A 280 7.92 21.80 6.00
CA VAL A 280 6.55 22.28 5.84
C VAL A 280 5.68 21.28 5.08
N LEU A 281 6.24 20.65 4.05
CA LEU A 281 5.57 19.68 3.19
C LEU A 281 5.32 18.36 3.93
N ALA A 282 6.34 17.81 4.60
CA ALA A 282 6.28 16.51 5.25
C ALA A 282 5.18 16.40 6.31
N PRO A 283 4.90 17.40 7.18
CA PRO A 283 3.75 17.34 8.09
C PRO A 283 2.37 17.28 7.39
N ARG A 284 2.23 17.94 6.23
CA ARG A 284 0.98 17.93 5.44
C ARG A 284 0.77 16.57 4.78
N ALA A 285 1.82 16.06 4.14
CA ALA A 285 1.87 14.71 3.60
C ALA A 285 1.57 13.65 4.66
N TYR A 286 2.23 13.73 5.82
CA TYR A 286 2.01 12.83 6.95
C TYR A 286 0.55 12.83 7.43
N GLN A 287 -0.09 14.00 7.51
CA GLN A 287 -1.51 14.08 7.85
C GLN A 287 -2.37 13.37 6.80
N ALA A 288 -2.16 13.66 5.51
CA ALA A 288 -2.90 13.00 4.43
C ALA A 288 -2.68 11.48 4.43
N PHE A 289 -1.44 11.01 4.56
CA PHE A 289 -1.10 9.58 4.65
C PHE A 289 -1.88 8.88 5.77
N HIS A 290 -1.91 9.47 6.98
CA HIS A 290 -2.65 8.88 8.09
C HIS A 290 -4.17 8.99 7.96
N GLU A 291 -4.68 10.01 7.27
CA GLU A 291 -6.10 10.16 6.98
C GLU A 291 -6.59 9.08 6.00
N TRP A 292 -5.78 8.73 4.99
CA TRP A 292 -6.20 7.89 3.86
C TRP A 292 -5.86 6.39 3.99
N HIS A 293 -5.05 6.01 4.98
CA HIS A 293 -4.70 4.62 5.26
C HIS A 293 -5.29 4.09 6.57
N PRO A 294 -5.65 2.80 6.66
CA PRO A 294 -6.26 2.17 7.84
C PRO A 294 -5.26 1.91 8.98
N ILE A 295 -4.50 2.94 9.38
CA ILE A 295 -3.45 2.88 10.41
C ILE A 295 -4.01 3.36 11.76
N ASP A 296 -3.80 2.57 12.82
CA ASP A 296 -4.06 2.96 14.20
C ASP A 296 -2.80 3.55 14.85
N ARG A 297 -2.75 4.88 14.91
CA ARG A 297 -1.64 5.62 15.53
C ARG A 297 -1.36 5.21 16.98
N ARG A 298 -2.31 4.59 17.69
CA ARG A 298 -2.10 4.08 19.05
C ARG A 298 -1.21 2.84 19.10
N GLN A 299 -1.02 2.15 17.98
CA GLN A 299 -0.14 0.98 17.87
C GLN A 299 1.29 1.36 17.46
N ALA A 300 1.48 2.55 16.88
CA ALA A 300 2.81 3.08 16.59
C ALA A 300 3.54 3.48 17.87
N VAL A 301 4.83 3.18 17.94
CA VAL A 301 5.67 3.39 19.14
C VAL A 301 5.82 4.88 19.47
N ASP A 302 5.83 5.71 18.44
CA ASP A 302 5.94 7.17 18.49
C ASP A 302 4.67 7.89 18.02
N GLY A 303 3.61 7.14 17.70
CA GLY A 303 2.38 7.68 17.15
C GLY A 303 2.40 8.02 15.65
N ARG A 304 3.47 7.62 14.94
CA ARG A 304 3.70 7.77 13.49
C ARG A 304 3.56 6.42 12.79
N VAL A 305 4.65 5.87 12.25
CA VAL A 305 4.65 4.72 11.34
C VAL A 305 5.15 3.44 11.99
N TYR A 306 6.34 3.42 12.60
CA TYR A 306 6.95 2.14 12.99
C TYR A 306 6.23 1.43 14.15
N ARG A 307 5.98 0.13 13.96
CA ARG A 307 5.13 -0.72 14.83
C ARG A 307 5.36 -2.21 14.52
N SER A 308 4.83 -3.10 15.35
CA SER A 308 4.94 -4.55 15.12
C SER A 308 3.61 -5.27 15.23
N PHE A 309 3.41 -6.30 14.38
CA PHE A 309 2.20 -7.12 14.35
C PHE A 309 2.53 -8.60 14.38
N ARG A 310 1.83 -9.33 15.26
CA ARG A 310 2.01 -10.76 15.40
C ARG A 310 0.90 -11.54 14.69
N TYR A 311 1.32 -12.49 13.84
CA TYR A 311 0.46 -13.46 13.16
C TYR A 311 0.74 -14.86 13.71
N GLY A 312 -0.03 -15.26 14.73
CA GLY A 312 0.15 -16.53 15.44
C GLY A 312 1.51 -16.66 16.13
N SER A 313 2.00 -17.89 16.22
CA SER A 313 3.36 -18.20 16.70
C SER A 313 4.39 -18.24 15.56
N ARG A 314 3.95 -18.00 14.32
CA ARG A 314 4.79 -18.19 13.14
C ARG A 314 5.41 -16.91 12.64
N VAL A 315 4.68 -15.81 12.59
CA VAL A 315 5.17 -14.56 12.01
C VAL A 315 5.03 -13.41 12.99
N GLU A 316 6.03 -12.55 13.01
CA GLU A 316 5.91 -11.19 13.53
C GLU A 316 6.50 -10.23 12.49
N VAL A 317 5.73 -9.22 12.12
CA VAL A 317 6.11 -8.19 11.14
C VAL A 317 6.55 -6.94 11.91
N PHE A 318 7.69 -6.37 11.55
CA PHE A 318 8.24 -5.13 12.08
C PHE A 318 8.22 -4.08 10.98
N VAL A 319 7.30 -3.14 11.09
CA VAL A 319 7.13 -2.03 10.14
C VAL A 319 8.07 -0.91 10.54
N LEU A 320 8.89 -0.42 9.60
CA LEU A 320 9.85 0.64 9.84
C LEU A 320 9.34 2.02 9.37
N ASP A 321 10.16 3.03 9.63
CA ASP A 321 10.11 4.38 9.07
C ASP A 321 11.55 4.78 8.79
N MET A 322 11.98 4.80 7.53
CA MET A 322 13.37 5.12 7.17
C MET A 322 13.51 6.52 6.56
N ARG A 323 12.46 7.35 6.65
CA ARG A 323 12.45 8.74 6.15
C ARG A 323 12.48 9.77 7.25
N THR A 324 11.71 9.58 8.31
CA THR A 324 11.53 10.60 9.33
C THR A 324 12.81 10.97 10.09
N TYR A 325 13.72 10.01 10.25
CA TYR A 325 14.80 10.07 11.23
C TYR A 325 16.20 9.95 10.63
N ARG A 326 16.29 9.95 9.31
CA ARG A 326 17.53 9.81 8.56
C ARG A 326 18.34 11.11 8.55
N ASP A 327 19.64 10.95 8.37
CA ASP A 327 20.53 12.08 8.06
C ASP A 327 20.36 12.52 6.59
N ALA A 328 20.80 13.75 6.30
CA ALA A 328 20.78 14.34 4.96
C ALA A 328 21.49 13.47 3.91
N ASN A 329 21.00 13.49 2.67
CA ASN A 329 21.60 12.71 1.56
C ASN A 329 23.06 13.11 1.30
N THR A 330 23.40 14.37 1.57
CA THR A 330 24.73 14.97 1.43
C THR A 330 25.63 14.80 2.65
N ALA A 331 25.18 14.13 3.71
CA ALA A 331 26.00 13.84 4.89
C ALA A 331 27.27 13.06 4.48
N ASP A 332 28.39 13.32 5.16
CA ASP A 332 29.66 12.66 4.86
C ASP A 332 29.52 11.12 5.00
N PRO A 333 29.59 10.36 3.90
CA PRO A 333 29.36 8.92 3.92
C PRO A 333 30.48 8.15 4.63
N THR A 334 31.58 8.80 5.01
CA THR A 334 32.68 8.18 5.76
C THR A 334 32.51 8.27 7.29
N GLN A 335 31.59 9.10 7.77
CA GLN A 335 31.30 9.26 9.19
C GLN A 335 30.06 8.46 9.60
N PRO A 336 29.91 8.07 10.88
CA PRO A 336 28.69 7.42 11.34
C PRO A 336 27.44 8.29 11.09
N GLY A 337 26.37 7.67 10.63
CA GLY A 337 25.10 8.32 10.33
C GLY A 337 23.89 7.41 10.55
N HIS A 338 22.71 7.96 10.36
CA HIS A 338 21.43 7.38 10.73
C HIS A 338 20.49 7.23 9.54
N ILE A 339 19.72 6.14 9.55
CA ILE A 339 18.61 5.91 8.64
C ILE A 339 17.29 5.69 9.37
N LEU A 340 17.31 4.91 10.45
CA LEU A 340 16.17 4.69 11.35
C LEU A 340 16.12 5.73 12.46
N GLY A 341 17.28 6.30 12.78
CA GLY A 341 17.46 7.08 13.99
C GLY A 341 17.56 6.20 15.23
N ASP A 342 18.30 6.77 16.18
CA ASP A 342 18.83 6.13 17.37
C ASP A 342 17.76 5.40 18.24
N ARG A 343 16.54 5.94 18.28
CA ARG A 343 15.43 5.36 19.06
C ARG A 343 14.81 4.16 18.35
N GLN A 344 14.60 4.26 17.04
CA GLN A 344 13.97 3.19 16.25
C GLN A 344 14.96 2.04 16.00
N ALA A 345 16.24 2.32 15.77
CA ALA A 345 17.28 1.29 15.67
C ALA A 345 17.33 0.43 16.93
N ARG A 346 17.34 1.06 18.12
CA ARG A 346 17.27 0.35 19.40
C ARG A 346 15.97 -0.42 19.55
N TRP A 347 14.83 0.20 19.23
CA TRP A 347 13.53 -0.48 19.27
C TRP A 347 13.51 -1.73 18.39
N LEU A 348 14.01 -1.66 17.15
CA LEU A 348 14.02 -2.77 16.21
C LEU A 348 14.83 -3.94 16.77
N ALA A 349 16.07 -3.67 17.18
CA ALA A 349 16.95 -4.70 17.71
C ALA A 349 16.35 -5.37 18.97
N ASP A 350 15.75 -4.57 19.85
CA ASP A 350 15.09 -5.05 21.06
C ASP A 350 13.80 -5.84 20.78
N ALA A 351 12.95 -5.35 19.88
CA ALA A 351 11.67 -5.96 19.56
C ALA A 351 11.86 -7.29 18.84
N VAL A 352 12.77 -7.34 17.86
CA VAL A 352 13.15 -8.57 17.16
C VAL A 352 13.75 -9.60 18.14
N SER A 353 14.56 -9.17 19.10
CA SER A 353 15.18 -10.05 20.09
C SER A 353 14.20 -10.62 21.12
N ARG A 354 13.16 -9.86 21.48
CA ARG A 354 12.05 -10.32 22.33
C ARG A 354 11.04 -11.20 21.59
N SER A 355 11.00 -11.14 20.27
CA SER A 355 10.03 -11.91 19.48
C SER A 355 10.21 -13.41 19.64
N THR A 356 9.11 -14.09 19.96
CA THR A 356 9.03 -15.56 20.00
C THR A 356 8.40 -16.15 18.73
N ALA A 357 8.13 -15.35 17.70
CA ALA A 357 7.68 -15.85 16.41
C ALA A 357 8.77 -16.68 15.72
N THR A 358 8.37 -17.62 14.86
CA THR A 358 9.32 -18.42 14.06
C THR A 358 10.11 -17.53 13.11
N TRP A 359 9.41 -16.67 12.35
CA TRP A 359 9.96 -15.71 11.41
C TRP A 359 9.76 -14.28 11.92
N LYS A 360 10.81 -13.47 11.81
CA LYS A 360 10.77 -12.02 12.04
C LYS A 360 10.90 -11.36 10.67
N ILE A 361 9.81 -10.78 10.19
CA ILE A 361 9.75 -10.13 8.89
C ILE A 361 9.93 -8.64 9.12
N VAL A 362 11.02 -8.06 8.62
CA VAL A 362 11.27 -6.63 8.67
C VAL A 362 10.75 -6.02 7.37
N GLN A 363 9.70 -5.21 7.49
CA GLN A 363 9.15 -4.42 6.39
C GLN A 363 9.90 -3.09 6.38
N ALA A 364 10.78 -2.94 5.41
CA ALA A 364 11.58 -1.74 5.16
C ALA A 364 11.02 -1.06 3.90
N ASP A 365 11.04 0.27 3.89
CA ASP A 365 10.60 1.06 2.73
C ASP A 365 11.70 0.99 1.65
N MET A 366 12.93 1.29 2.03
CA MET A 366 14.11 1.25 1.15
C MET A 366 14.97 -0.03 1.25
N PRO A 367 15.80 -0.32 0.24
CA PRO A 367 16.75 -1.43 0.25
C PRO A 367 17.93 -1.26 1.19
N ILE A 368 18.49 -2.40 1.60
CA ILE A 368 19.60 -2.52 2.56
C ILE A 368 20.96 -2.38 1.89
N GLY A 369 21.19 -3.11 0.79
CA GLY A 369 22.50 -3.21 0.14
C GLY A 369 22.58 -2.57 -1.24
N LEU A 370 21.49 -2.00 -1.74
CA LEU A 370 21.46 -1.35 -3.05
C LEU A 370 21.84 0.12 -2.95
N VAL A 371 22.78 0.53 -3.80
CA VAL A 371 23.15 1.92 -3.96
C VAL A 371 22.03 2.62 -4.73
N VAL A 372 21.36 3.57 -4.07
CA VAL A 372 20.31 4.41 -4.66
C VAL A 372 20.83 5.85 -4.77
N PRO A 373 21.21 6.30 -5.97
CA PRO A 373 21.79 7.62 -6.16
C PRO A 373 20.76 8.75 -6.04
N ASP A 374 21.21 9.86 -5.43
CA ASP A 374 20.50 11.13 -5.42
C ASP A 374 21.42 12.21 -6.02
N GLY A 375 21.46 12.29 -7.36
CA GLY A 375 22.49 13.04 -8.06
C GLY A 375 23.89 12.48 -7.77
N THR A 376 24.74 13.24 -7.08
CA THR A 376 26.06 12.77 -6.58
C THR A 376 26.02 12.28 -5.13
N ALA A 377 24.87 12.43 -4.46
CA ALA A 377 24.61 11.99 -3.10
C ALA A 377 23.98 10.59 -3.10
N ILE A 378 23.65 10.08 -1.91
CA ILE A 378 23.05 8.76 -1.73
C ILE A 378 21.83 8.85 -0.84
N GLU A 379 20.79 8.13 -1.23
CA GLU A 379 19.53 8.07 -0.54
C GLU A 379 19.35 6.80 0.31
N ALA A 380 19.75 5.62 -0.15
CA ALA A 380 19.47 4.41 0.61
C ALA A 380 20.45 4.20 1.78
N VAL A 381 20.39 3.01 2.37
CA VAL A 381 21.32 2.56 3.43
C VAL A 381 22.75 2.44 2.89
N ALA A 382 22.90 1.77 1.74
CA ALA A 382 24.19 1.49 1.13
C ALA A 382 24.82 2.77 0.59
N ASN A 383 26.00 3.12 1.11
CA ASN A 383 26.61 4.44 0.87
C ASN A 383 27.48 4.53 -0.41
N GLY A 384 27.66 3.41 -1.13
CA GLY A 384 28.44 3.36 -2.36
C GLY A 384 29.95 3.42 -2.15
N LEU A 385 30.44 3.22 -0.93
CA LEU A 385 31.86 3.20 -0.55
C LEU A 385 32.25 1.79 -0.07
N PRO A 386 32.82 0.95 -0.95
CA PRO A 386 33.24 -0.39 -0.58
C PRO A 386 34.16 -0.41 0.64
N GLY A 387 33.80 -1.16 1.69
CA GLY A 387 34.68 -1.39 2.82
C GLY A 387 33.96 -1.53 4.15
N ALA A 388 34.57 -0.97 5.20
CA ALA A 388 33.94 -0.94 6.51
C ALA A 388 32.68 -0.05 6.47
N PRO A 389 31.63 -0.36 7.26
CA PRO A 389 30.40 0.41 7.24
C PRO A 389 30.68 1.89 7.50
N GLY A 390 30.19 2.74 6.60
CA GLY A 390 30.22 4.20 6.69
C GLY A 390 28.81 4.79 6.60
N GLY A 391 28.63 6.06 6.97
CA GLY A 391 27.34 6.73 6.85
C GLY A 391 26.23 5.95 7.55
N ARG A 392 25.12 5.77 6.84
CA ARG A 392 23.92 5.06 7.33
C ARG A 392 24.12 3.56 7.53
N GLU A 393 25.11 2.95 6.87
CA GLU A 393 25.46 1.55 7.09
C GLU A 393 25.96 1.31 8.50
N THR A 394 26.52 2.31 9.19
CA THR A 394 27.01 2.16 10.57
C THR A 394 25.88 1.82 11.55
N GLU A 395 24.73 2.50 11.44
CA GLU A 395 23.56 2.21 12.26
C GLU A 395 22.99 0.83 11.94
N LEU A 396 22.90 0.45 10.66
CA LEU A 396 22.43 -0.87 10.29
C LEU A 396 23.39 -1.98 10.75
N ALA A 397 24.70 -1.78 10.60
CA ALA A 397 25.72 -2.71 11.09
C ALA A 397 25.58 -2.93 12.60
N TRP A 398 25.25 -1.88 13.37
CA TRP A 398 24.94 -2.00 14.79
C TRP A 398 23.68 -2.85 15.05
N VAL A 399 22.60 -2.65 14.29
CA VAL A 399 21.37 -3.45 14.40
C VAL A 399 21.65 -4.93 14.08
N LEU A 400 22.30 -5.22 12.95
CA LEU A 400 22.63 -6.57 12.51
C LEU A 400 23.53 -7.30 13.54
N ARG A 401 24.55 -6.61 14.06
CA ARG A 401 25.39 -7.09 15.15
C ARG A 401 24.57 -7.41 16.40
N ARG A 402 23.64 -6.55 16.79
CA ARG A 402 22.82 -6.77 17.98
C ARG A 402 21.94 -8.01 17.83
N ILE A 403 21.30 -8.17 16.68
CA ILE A 403 20.49 -9.34 16.30
C ILE A 403 21.33 -10.63 16.38
N ALA A 404 22.55 -10.62 15.80
CA ALA A 404 23.45 -11.77 15.83
C ALA A 404 23.91 -12.12 17.26
N ARG A 405 24.30 -11.13 18.06
CA ARG A 405 24.74 -11.33 19.46
C ARG A 405 23.62 -11.83 20.37
N ASP A 406 22.38 -11.42 20.14
CA ASP A 406 21.20 -11.96 20.83
C ASP A 406 20.77 -13.34 20.34
N ARG A 407 21.52 -13.90 19.37
CA ARG A 407 21.26 -15.18 18.71
C ARG A 407 19.85 -15.24 18.14
N VAL A 408 19.37 -14.13 17.59
CA VAL A 408 18.10 -14.12 16.89
C VAL A 408 18.26 -14.90 15.59
N ARG A 409 17.25 -15.68 15.22
CA ARG A 409 17.23 -16.48 13.99
C ARG A 409 16.02 -16.11 13.15
N ASN A 410 16.08 -16.48 11.87
CA ASN A 410 14.95 -16.38 10.92
C ASN A 410 14.46 -14.94 10.71
N VAL A 411 15.40 -14.02 10.53
CA VAL A 411 15.11 -12.63 10.17
C VAL A 411 15.15 -12.51 8.64
N VAL A 412 14.11 -11.93 8.06
CA VAL A 412 13.98 -11.68 6.62
C VAL A 412 13.59 -10.23 6.41
N TRP A 413 14.20 -9.58 5.44
CA TRP A 413 13.92 -8.20 5.05
C TRP A 413 13.10 -8.18 3.77
N LEU A 414 12.06 -7.33 3.73
CA LEU A 414 11.24 -7.10 2.55
C LEU A 414 11.26 -5.61 2.22
N THR A 415 11.57 -5.28 0.96
CA THR A 415 11.79 -3.90 0.49
C THR A 415 11.09 -3.65 -0.85
N ALA A 416 10.91 -2.37 -1.19
CA ALA A 416 10.40 -1.88 -2.49
C ALA A 416 11.35 -0.81 -3.06
N ASP A 417 10.87 0.37 -3.45
CA ASP A 417 11.63 1.58 -3.84
C ASP A 417 12.36 1.50 -5.20
N VAL A 418 13.06 0.40 -5.50
CA VAL A 418 13.95 0.36 -6.68
C VAL A 418 13.29 -0.09 -7.99
N HIS A 419 11.99 -0.38 -7.99
CA HIS A 419 11.16 -0.63 -9.18
C HIS A 419 11.56 -1.85 -10.03
N TYR A 420 12.01 -2.91 -9.36
CA TYR A 420 12.14 -4.24 -9.93
C TYR A 420 11.98 -5.31 -8.83
N SER A 421 12.04 -6.59 -9.21
CA SER A 421 12.00 -7.68 -8.24
C SER A 421 13.32 -8.44 -8.19
N ALA A 422 13.79 -8.72 -6.97
CA ALA A 422 15.05 -9.42 -6.75
C ALA A 422 15.10 -10.20 -5.43
N ALA A 423 16.00 -11.16 -5.38
CA ALA A 423 16.35 -11.90 -4.17
C ALA A 423 17.86 -11.75 -3.91
N HIS A 424 18.19 -11.16 -2.76
CA HIS A 424 19.57 -10.97 -2.34
C HIS A 424 19.88 -11.79 -1.08
N HIS A 425 21.03 -12.45 -1.09
CA HIS A 425 21.55 -13.15 0.08
C HIS A 425 22.79 -12.46 0.61
N TYR A 426 22.78 -12.12 1.89
CA TYR A 426 23.88 -11.44 2.56
C TYR A 426 24.62 -12.44 3.45
N SER A 427 25.95 -12.43 3.42
CA SER A 427 26.77 -13.31 4.26
C SER A 427 28.08 -12.65 4.69
N PRO A 428 28.48 -12.79 5.98
CA PRO A 428 29.76 -12.28 6.47
C PRO A 428 30.97 -12.88 5.74
N ASP A 429 30.84 -14.07 5.14
CA ASP A 429 31.93 -14.73 4.40
C ASP A 429 32.32 -13.96 3.11
N ARG A 430 31.42 -13.12 2.60
CA ARG A 430 31.65 -12.27 1.41
C ARG A 430 31.72 -10.78 1.75
N ALA A 431 31.51 -10.43 3.02
CA ALA A 431 31.34 -9.06 3.46
C ALA A 431 32.64 -8.46 3.97
N ALA A 432 32.77 -7.14 3.84
CA ALA A 432 33.81 -6.39 4.52
C ALA A 432 33.51 -6.25 6.03
N PHE A 433 32.25 -6.10 6.42
CA PHE A 433 31.80 -6.17 7.81
C PHE A 433 31.37 -7.58 8.18
N GLN A 434 31.97 -8.22 9.19
CA GLN A 434 31.71 -9.65 9.47
C GLN A 434 30.88 -9.94 10.73
N ASP A 435 30.55 -8.94 11.56
CA ASP A 435 29.84 -9.14 12.84
C ASP A 435 28.31 -9.17 12.65
N PHE A 436 27.81 -10.08 11.82
CA PHE A 436 26.38 -10.35 11.58
C PHE A 436 26.13 -11.80 11.13
N ASP A 437 24.89 -12.30 11.28
CA ASP A 437 24.47 -13.61 10.77
C ASP A 437 23.92 -13.49 9.32
N PRO A 438 24.10 -14.50 8.44
CA PRO A 438 23.52 -14.48 7.09
C PRO A 438 22.01 -14.24 7.08
N PHE A 439 21.53 -13.43 6.13
CA PHE A 439 20.11 -13.11 5.99
C PHE A 439 19.67 -12.92 4.54
N TRP A 440 18.36 -12.92 4.35
CA TRP A 440 17.70 -12.68 3.06
C TRP A 440 17.04 -11.31 3.03
N GLU A 441 17.21 -10.63 1.91
CA GLU A 441 16.38 -9.50 1.49
C GLU A 441 15.63 -9.91 0.21
N PHE A 442 14.35 -9.59 0.17
CA PHE A 442 13.54 -9.76 -1.01
C PHE A 442 12.94 -8.42 -1.42
N VAL A 443 13.24 -8.01 -2.65
CA VAL A 443 12.80 -6.76 -3.25
C VAL A 443 11.59 -7.05 -4.14
N SER A 444 10.53 -6.27 -3.99
CA SER A 444 9.40 -6.33 -4.92
C SER A 444 8.76 -4.98 -5.15
N GLY A 445 8.76 -4.59 -6.41
CA GLY A 445 8.09 -3.42 -6.96
C GLY A 445 8.34 -3.34 -8.48
N PRO A 446 7.73 -2.39 -9.18
CA PRO A 446 6.67 -1.53 -8.71
C PRO A 446 5.29 -2.17 -8.91
N LEU A 447 4.26 -1.65 -8.23
CA LEU A 447 2.88 -2.07 -8.43
C LEU A 447 2.25 -1.45 -9.67
N ASN A 448 2.39 -0.13 -9.84
CA ASN A 448 1.92 0.58 -11.02
C ASN A 448 2.75 1.85 -11.25
N ALA A 449 4.05 1.66 -11.46
CA ALA A 449 4.99 2.75 -11.71
C ALA A 449 5.98 2.37 -12.80
N GLY A 450 6.79 3.32 -13.25
CA GLY A 450 7.78 3.05 -14.29
C GLY A 450 8.89 2.14 -13.76
N ALA A 451 9.16 1.02 -14.40
CA ALA A 451 10.19 0.09 -13.95
C ALA A 451 11.60 0.50 -14.42
N PHE A 452 12.61 0.25 -13.59
CA PHE A 452 14.02 0.51 -13.88
C PHE A 452 14.95 -0.39 -13.05
N GLY A 453 16.27 -0.27 -13.26
CA GLY A 453 17.29 -1.04 -12.56
C GLY A 453 18.02 -2.05 -13.45
N PRO A 454 18.73 -3.04 -12.87
CA PRO A 454 18.95 -3.19 -11.43
C PRO A 454 20.00 -2.18 -10.92
N SER A 455 19.83 -1.72 -9.68
CA SER A 455 20.82 -0.87 -8.99
C SER A 455 22.06 -1.67 -8.60
N ALA A 456 23.21 -0.99 -8.46
CA ALA A 456 24.44 -1.63 -8.02
C ALA A 456 24.37 -2.01 -6.52
N LEU A 457 25.02 -3.12 -6.16
CA LEU A 457 25.14 -3.55 -4.77
C LEU A 457 26.42 -3.03 -4.13
N ASP A 458 26.32 -2.64 -2.85
CA ASP A 458 27.48 -2.31 -2.02
C ASP A 458 28.02 -3.57 -1.33
N PRO A 459 29.35 -3.83 -1.39
CA PRO A 459 29.94 -5.04 -0.83
C PRO A 459 30.05 -5.04 0.71
N THR A 460 29.71 -3.95 1.41
CA THR A 460 29.84 -3.82 2.87
C THR A 460 29.26 -5.00 3.64
N PHE A 461 28.07 -5.48 3.24
CA PHE A 461 27.38 -6.63 3.85
C PHE A 461 27.42 -7.91 2.99
N GLY A 462 28.31 -7.96 1.99
CA GLY A 462 28.55 -9.16 1.17
C GLY A 462 27.33 -9.73 0.43
N PRO A 463 26.52 -8.89 -0.25
CA PRO A 463 25.35 -9.37 -0.98
C PRO A 463 25.73 -10.26 -2.16
N GLU A 464 24.84 -11.19 -2.48
CA GLU A 464 24.84 -12.01 -3.69
C GLU A 464 23.48 -11.84 -4.37
N VAL A 465 23.48 -11.49 -5.66
CA VAL A 465 22.27 -11.49 -6.48
C VAL A 465 21.93 -12.92 -6.84
N VAL A 466 20.86 -13.45 -6.24
CA VAL A 466 20.39 -14.83 -6.49
C VAL A 466 19.30 -14.84 -7.56
N PHE A 467 18.53 -13.76 -7.66
CA PHE A 467 17.56 -13.54 -8.72
C PHE A 467 17.34 -12.04 -8.91
N ALA A 468 17.13 -11.63 -10.16
CA ALA A 468 16.65 -10.29 -10.50
C ALA A 468 15.81 -10.36 -11.78
N HIS A 469 14.70 -9.61 -11.79
CA HIS A 469 13.88 -9.37 -12.97
C HIS A 469 13.61 -7.86 -13.06
N ALA A 470 14.40 -7.20 -13.92
CA ALA A 470 14.42 -5.77 -14.13
C ALA A 470 14.48 -5.46 -15.64
N PRO A 471 13.95 -4.32 -16.10
CA PRO A 471 14.04 -3.93 -17.49
C PRO A 471 15.44 -3.42 -17.85
N GLU A 472 15.84 -3.56 -19.12
CA GLU A 472 17.06 -2.93 -19.64
C GLU A 472 16.91 -1.41 -19.83
N THR A 473 15.68 -0.95 -20.02
CA THR A 473 15.35 0.46 -20.25
C THR A 473 14.77 1.11 -19.00
N GLN A 474 15.28 2.30 -18.69
CA GLN A 474 14.75 3.15 -17.63
C GLN A 474 13.30 3.57 -17.92
N ASN A 475 12.50 3.67 -16.86
CA ASN A 475 11.09 4.07 -16.92
C ASN A 475 10.21 3.22 -17.87
N SER A 476 10.44 1.91 -17.86
CA SER A 476 9.64 0.95 -18.64
C SER A 476 8.19 0.95 -18.16
N SER A 477 7.25 0.99 -19.09
CA SER A 477 5.82 1.06 -18.80
C SER A 477 5.32 -0.17 -18.06
N PRO A 478 4.28 -0.03 -17.20
CA PRO A 478 3.59 -1.17 -16.62
C PRO A 478 3.09 -2.21 -17.63
N ALA A 479 2.84 -1.80 -18.89
CA ALA A 479 2.44 -2.69 -19.97
C ALA A 479 3.56 -3.63 -20.47
N GLN A 480 4.81 -3.39 -20.07
CA GLN A 480 5.98 -4.16 -20.52
C GLN A 480 6.34 -5.35 -19.63
N GLY A 481 5.53 -5.64 -18.61
CA GLY A 481 5.65 -6.89 -17.83
C GLY A 481 6.61 -6.83 -16.63
N PHE A 482 7.03 -5.63 -16.21
CA PHE A 482 7.95 -5.43 -15.07
C PHE A 482 7.25 -4.87 -13.84
N GLN A 483 5.99 -5.23 -13.60
CA GLN A 483 5.29 -4.92 -12.35
C GLN A 483 5.26 -6.18 -11.48
N HIS A 484 5.48 -6.02 -10.18
CA HIS A 484 5.74 -7.14 -9.29
C HIS A 484 5.03 -7.02 -7.95
N PHE A 485 4.79 -8.17 -7.34
CA PHE A 485 4.51 -8.28 -5.92
C PHE A 485 5.14 -9.58 -5.38
N GLY A 486 5.56 -9.56 -4.13
CA GLY A 486 6.09 -10.72 -3.45
C GLY A 486 5.01 -11.47 -2.67
N GLU A 487 5.18 -12.78 -2.49
CA GLU A 487 4.31 -13.64 -1.68
C GLU A 487 5.14 -14.50 -0.71
N LEU A 488 4.84 -14.38 0.59
CA LEU A 488 5.35 -15.25 1.63
C LEU A 488 4.26 -16.25 2.04
N ASN A 489 4.55 -17.55 1.95
CA ASN A 489 3.73 -18.62 2.48
C ASN A 489 4.47 -19.31 3.64
N VAL A 490 4.02 -19.08 4.88
CA VAL A 490 4.54 -19.77 6.06
C VAL A 490 3.66 -20.96 6.38
N ASP A 491 4.24 -22.15 6.37
CA ASP A 491 3.53 -23.38 6.70
C ASP A 491 3.31 -23.53 8.21
N GLY A 492 2.06 -23.74 8.62
CA GLY A 492 1.67 -23.87 10.03
C GLY A 492 2.40 -25.02 10.74
N PRO A 493 2.31 -26.27 10.26
CA PRO A 493 2.97 -27.43 10.87
C PRO A 493 4.51 -27.35 10.88
N SER A 494 5.18 -27.20 9.75
CA SER A 494 6.65 -27.23 9.66
C SER A 494 7.29 -25.90 10.08
N GLY A 495 6.63 -24.78 9.81
CA GLY A 495 7.22 -23.44 9.94
C GLY A 495 8.13 -23.07 8.77
N ALA A 496 8.19 -23.86 7.70
CA ALA A 496 8.90 -23.48 6.48
C ALA A 496 8.28 -22.21 5.88
N LEU A 497 9.13 -21.30 5.40
CA LEU A 497 8.72 -20.09 4.69
C LEU A 497 9.06 -20.28 3.21
N THR A 498 8.06 -20.31 2.34
CA THR A 498 8.25 -20.21 0.89
C THR A 498 8.04 -18.77 0.46
N VAL A 499 9.01 -18.23 -0.28
CA VAL A 499 8.96 -16.90 -0.87
C VAL A 499 8.80 -17.06 -2.37
N ASP A 500 7.80 -16.41 -2.95
CA ASP A 500 7.61 -16.28 -4.39
C ASP A 500 7.75 -14.80 -4.79
N LEU A 501 8.51 -14.54 -5.85
CA LEU A 501 8.55 -13.24 -6.52
C LEU A 501 7.67 -13.34 -7.77
N ARG A 502 6.59 -12.55 -7.81
CA ARG A 502 5.54 -12.71 -8.81
C ARG A 502 5.46 -11.50 -9.74
N ASP A 503 5.05 -11.77 -10.97
CA ASP A 503 4.69 -10.74 -11.94
C ASP A 503 3.27 -10.17 -11.71
N ALA A 504 2.87 -9.21 -12.54
CA ALA A 504 1.57 -8.53 -12.49
C ALA A 504 0.36 -9.46 -12.65
N THR A 505 0.55 -10.66 -13.21
CA THR A 505 -0.50 -11.67 -13.40
C THR A 505 -0.61 -12.62 -12.21
N GLY A 506 0.36 -12.57 -11.29
CA GLY A 506 0.50 -13.46 -10.16
C GLY A 506 1.28 -14.75 -10.47
N ALA A 507 1.89 -14.87 -11.65
CA ALA A 507 2.78 -15.99 -11.97
C ALA A 507 4.07 -15.86 -11.15
N SER A 508 4.56 -16.98 -10.60
CA SER A 508 5.83 -16.99 -9.86
C SER A 508 6.99 -17.01 -10.85
N LEU A 509 7.81 -15.97 -10.82
CA LEU A 509 9.04 -15.86 -11.61
C LEU A 509 10.20 -16.58 -10.93
N TRP A 510 10.18 -16.61 -9.61
CA TRP A 510 11.19 -17.25 -8.78
C TRP A 510 10.60 -17.66 -7.43
N SER A 511 11.09 -18.78 -6.89
CA SER A 511 10.63 -19.31 -5.60
C SER A 511 11.76 -19.89 -4.78
N ARG A 512 11.70 -19.71 -3.45
CA ARG A 512 12.64 -20.31 -2.50
C ARG A 512 11.96 -20.68 -1.19
N THR A 513 12.21 -21.90 -0.72
CA THR A 513 11.81 -22.32 0.63
C THR A 513 12.98 -22.19 1.61
N LEU A 514 12.74 -21.46 2.69
CA LEU A 514 13.63 -21.30 3.83
C LEU A 514 13.12 -22.16 4.98
N HIS A 515 14.01 -22.95 5.58
CA HIS A 515 13.69 -23.77 6.74
C HIS A 515 14.06 -23.04 8.03
N PRO A 516 13.17 -23.01 9.04
CA PRO A 516 13.42 -22.26 10.26
C PRO A 516 14.54 -22.89 11.08
N GLN A 517 15.48 -22.06 11.50
CA GLN A 517 16.53 -22.42 12.44
C GLN A 517 16.00 -22.33 13.87
N ARG A 518 16.51 -23.19 14.75
CA ARG A 518 16.22 -23.14 16.18
C ARG A 518 17.10 -22.06 16.83
N ARG A 519 16.49 -21.30 17.75
CA ARG A 519 17.21 -20.35 18.60
C ARG A 519 18.00 -21.07 19.68
#